data_AF-A0A0F0H3K9-F1
#
_entry.id   AF-A0A0F0H3K9-F1
#
_cell.length_a   1.000
_cell.length_b   1.000
_cell.length_c   1.000
_cell.angle_alpha   90.00
_cell.angle_beta   90.00
_cell.angle_gamma   90.00
#
_symmetry.space_group_name_H-M   'P 1'
#
loop_
_entity.id
_entity.type
_entity.pdbx_description
1 polymer ?
#
loop_
_entity_poly.entity_id
_entity_poly.type
_entity_poly.pdbx_seq_one_letter_code
_entity_poly.pdbx_strand_id
1 'polypeptide(L)'
;MPAPVRRSELVLLVYLAVVFAVASTVVVGSVVHIERTGLVVHGLGDGTVLTAAAVPDISLTVGDRTVLDRVEVLVDDTRIATHRDGDRLTLDNFAPAEGSHLFLARVRSLAPLVLAAEVEHQFTVTRFG
;
A
#
# COMPACT_ATOMS: atom_id res chain seq x y z
N MET A 1 32.82 0.63 37.43
CA MET A 1 33.69 0.46 36.24
C MET A 1 32.80 0.00 35.10
N PRO A 2 32.50 0.82 34.08
CA PRO A 2 31.77 0.36 32.91
C PRO A 2 32.67 -0.61 32.12
N ALA A 3 32.13 -1.78 31.77
CA ALA A 3 32.85 -2.79 30.99
C ALA A 3 33.26 -2.22 29.62
N PRO A 4 34.45 -2.56 29.09
CA PRO A 4 34.87 -2.09 27.77
C PRO A 4 33.94 -2.70 26.72
N VAL A 5 33.15 -1.85 26.07
CA VAL A 5 32.27 -2.23 24.96
C VAL A 5 33.13 -2.94 23.91
N ARG A 6 32.84 -4.22 23.66
CA ARG A 6 33.61 -4.99 22.68
C ARG A 6 33.29 -4.46 21.29
N ARG A 7 34.28 -4.37 20.39
CA ARG A 7 34.08 -3.89 19.01
C ARG A 7 32.89 -4.58 18.30
N SER A 8 32.63 -5.85 18.60
CA SER A 8 31.50 -6.62 18.10
C SER A 8 30.13 -6.08 18.52
N GLU A 9 30.04 -5.55 19.74
CA GLU A 9 28.82 -4.97 20.31
C GLU A 9 28.50 -3.62 19.67
N LEU A 10 29.55 -2.83 19.36
CA LEU A 10 29.42 -1.56 18.65
C LEU A 10 28.94 -1.77 17.20
N VAL A 11 29.46 -2.80 16.51
CA VAL A 11 29.00 -3.18 15.16
C VAL A 11 27.53 -3.61 15.18
N LEU A 12 27.11 -4.39 16.19
CA LEU A 12 25.72 -4.82 16.33
C LEU A 12 24.78 -3.63 16.56
N LEU A 13 25.18 -2.66 17.39
CA LEU A 13 24.39 -1.45 17.64
C LEU A 13 24.25 -0.58 16.39
N VAL A 14 25.33 -0.42 15.61
CA VAL A 14 25.29 0.32 14.34
C VAL A 14 24.39 -0.39 13.34
N TYR A 15 24.51 -1.71 13.23
CA TYR A 15 23.63 -2.50 12.37
C TYR A 15 22.16 -2.35 12.77
N LEU A 16 21.85 -2.44 14.06
CA LEU A 16 20.49 -2.26 14.57
C LEU A 16 19.95 -0.85 14.29
N ALA A 17 20.78 0.17 14.47
CA ALA A 17 20.41 1.56 14.18
C ALA A 17 20.12 1.79 12.69
N VAL A 18 20.93 1.19 11.80
CA VAL A 18 20.72 1.25 10.35
C VAL A 18 19.45 0.50 9.96
N VAL A 19 19.24 -0.71 10.47
CA VAL A 19 18.01 -1.47 10.21
C VAL A 19 16.78 -0.72 10.70
N PHE A 20 16.84 -0.13 11.89
CA PHE A 20 15.74 0.66 12.44
C PHE A 20 15.49 1.94 11.62
N ALA A 21 16.54 2.62 11.17
CA ALA A 21 16.42 3.79 10.31
C ALA A 21 15.78 3.43 8.96
N VAL A 22 16.23 2.35 8.32
CA VAL A 22 15.68 1.90 7.03
C VAL A 22 14.23 1.43 7.18
N ALA A 23 13.94 0.63 8.21
CA ALA A 23 12.58 0.16 8.48
C ALA A 23 11.63 1.33 8.82
N SER A 24 12.07 2.29 9.63
CA SER A 24 11.25 3.44 10.00
C SER A 24 11.00 4.38 8.82
N THR A 25 11.94 4.56 7.90
CA THR A 25 11.69 5.36 6.68
C THR A 25 10.67 4.70 5.75
N VAL A 26 10.66 3.37 5.64
CA VAL A 26 9.68 2.64 4.82
C VAL A 26 8.28 2.76 5.44
N VAL A 27 8.16 2.60 6.77
CA VAL A 27 6.87 2.67 7.46
C VAL A 27 6.33 4.10 7.53
N VAL A 28 7.18 5.11 7.74
CA VAL A 28 6.74 6.53 7.80
C VAL A 28 6.29 7.04 6.43
N GLY A 29 6.85 6.53 5.32
CA GLY A 29 6.38 6.83 3.97
C GLY A 29 4.91 6.42 3.74
N SER A 30 4.55 5.20 4.17
CA SER A 30 3.20 4.65 3.99
C SER A 30 2.15 5.30 4.90
N VAL A 31 2.49 5.64 6.15
CA VAL A 31 1.48 6.18 7.09
C VAL A 31 1.15 7.66 6.82
N VAL A 32 2.12 8.47 6.39
CA VAL A 32 1.92 9.91 6.19
C VAL A 32 1.00 10.21 4.99
N HIS A 33 0.88 9.29 4.02
CA HIS A 33 -0.02 9.48 2.86
C HIS A 33 -1.49 9.16 3.14
N ILE A 34 -1.81 8.37 4.17
CA ILE A 34 -3.19 7.94 4.48
C ILE A 34 -4.01 9.10 5.06
N GLU A 35 -3.39 10.02 5.80
CA GLU A 35 -4.13 11.07 6.53
C GLU A 35 -4.65 12.24 5.68
N ARG A 36 -4.11 12.49 4.48
CA ARG A 36 -4.41 13.75 3.77
C ARG A 36 -5.62 13.72 2.83
N THR A 37 -6.18 12.55 2.53
CA THR A 37 -7.27 12.40 1.54
C THR A 37 -8.30 11.34 1.89
N GLY A 38 -8.09 10.57 2.96
CA GLY A 38 -9.03 9.55 3.42
C GLY A 38 -9.27 8.45 2.39
N LEU A 39 -8.28 8.15 1.55
CA LEU A 39 -8.30 6.99 0.66
C LEU A 39 -8.08 5.74 1.51
N VAL A 40 -9.06 4.85 1.54
CA VAL A 40 -9.03 3.61 2.33
C VAL A 40 -9.28 2.44 1.41
N VAL A 41 -8.38 1.46 1.44
CA VAL A 41 -8.53 0.19 0.74
C VAL A 41 -9.09 -0.84 1.71
N HIS A 42 -10.15 -1.52 1.30
CA HIS A 42 -10.78 -2.62 2.03
C HIS A 42 -10.47 -3.93 1.32
N GLY A 43 -10.27 -5.00 2.11
CA GLY A 43 -9.90 -6.31 1.58
C GLY A 43 -8.41 -6.46 1.23
N LEU A 44 -7.61 -5.40 1.41
CA LEU A 44 -6.18 -5.41 1.17
C LEU A 44 -5.46 -4.66 2.29
N GLY A 45 -4.48 -5.31 2.91
CA GLY A 45 -3.53 -4.68 3.83
C GLY A 45 -2.10 -5.12 3.51
N ASP A 46 -1.12 -4.40 4.03
CA ASP A 46 0.29 -4.70 3.78
C ASP A 46 0.67 -6.12 4.19
N GLY A 47 1.21 -6.89 3.25
CA GLY A 47 1.63 -8.28 3.45
C GLY A 47 0.48 -9.28 3.50
N THR A 48 -0.75 -8.89 3.12
CA THR A 48 -1.91 -9.80 3.14
C THR A 48 -1.75 -10.91 2.11
N VAL A 49 -2.05 -12.14 2.52
CA VAL A 49 -2.18 -13.29 1.63
C VAL A 49 -3.65 -13.48 1.28
N LEU A 50 -3.98 -13.31 0.00
CA LEU A 50 -5.32 -13.46 -0.54
C LEU A 50 -5.42 -14.75 -1.35
N THR A 51 -6.62 -15.33 -1.36
CA THR A 51 -6.98 -16.34 -2.35
C THR A 51 -7.50 -15.66 -3.61
N ALA A 52 -7.37 -16.30 -4.77
CA ALA A 52 -7.92 -15.77 -6.01
C ALA A 52 -9.43 -15.47 -5.93
N ALA A 53 -10.16 -16.17 -5.05
CA ALA A 53 -11.59 -15.97 -4.81
C ALA A 53 -11.90 -14.72 -3.95
N ALA A 54 -10.96 -14.22 -3.15
CA ALA A 54 -11.12 -13.02 -2.31
C ALA A 54 -10.74 -11.72 -3.03
N VAL A 55 -10.18 -11.81 -4.23
CA VAL A 55 -9.80 -10.67 -5.06
C VAL A 55 -10.97 -9.73 -5.41
N PRO A 56 -12.18 -10.23 -5.75
CA PRO A 56 -13.33 -9.37 -6.05
C PRO A 56 -13.81 -8.54 -4.85
N ASP A 57 -13.45 -8.92 -3.63
CA ASP A 57 -13.84 -8.21 -2.41
C ASP A 57 -13.00 -6.96 -2.13
N ILE A 58 -11.95 -6.73 -2.94
CA ILE A 58 -11.12 -5.53 -2.85
C ILE A 58 -11.94 -4.32 -3.31
N SER A 59 -12.13 -3.37 -2.40
CA SER A 59 -12.85 -2.13 -2.68
C SER A 59 -12.15 -0.92 -2.10
N LEU A 60 -12.34 0.23 -2.71
CA LEU A 60 -11.74 1.49 -2.27
C LEU A 60 -12.83 2.48 -1.87
N THR A 61 -12.57 3.23 -0.82
CA THR A 61 -13.37 4.39 -0.42
C THR A 61 -12.48 5.62 -0.33
N VAL A 62 -13.07 6.80 -0.50
CA VAL A 62 -12.38 8.08 -0.39
C VAL A 62 -13.19 8.99 0.50
N GLY A 63 -12.53 9.74 1.38
CA GLY A 63 -13.19 10.69 2.28
C GLY A 63 -14.00 11.75 1.51
N ASP A 64 -13.48 12.20 0.37
CA ASP A 64 -14.19 13.06 -0.57
C ASP A 64 -14.73 12.24 -1.76
N ARG A 65 -16.06 12.11 -1.84
CA ARG A 65 -16.74 11.33 -2.89
C ARG A 65 -16.65 11.96 -4.27
N THR A 66 -16.32 13.25 -4.36
CA THR A 66 -16.23 13.97 -5.65
C THR A 66 -14.96 13.65 -6.42
N VAL A 67 -13.95 13.09 -5.75
CA VAL A 67 -12.68 12.66 -6.36
C VAL A 67 -12.62 11.16 -6.63
N LEU A 68 -13.70 10.42 -6.32
CA LEU A 68 -13.77 8.97 -6.52
C LEU A 68 -13.54 8.61 -7.99
N ASP A 69 -14.14 9.34 -8.92
CA ASP A 69 -13.98 9.09 -10.37
C ASP A 69 -12.57 9.44 -10.89
N ARG A 70 -11.70 9.99 -10.04
CA ARG A 70 -10.31 10.37 -10.37
C ARG A 70 -9.28 9.44 -9.73
N VAL A 71 -9.73 8.40 -9.05
CA VAL A 71 -8.85 7.35 -8.51
C VAL A 71 -8.35 6.50 -9.67
N GLU A 72 -7.03 6.42 -9.79
CA GLU A 72 -6.34 5.52 -10.69
C GLU A 72 -5.77 4.37 -9.86
N VAL A 73 -6.12 3.14 -10.25
CA VAL A 73 -5.60 1.93 -9.61
C VAL A 73 -4.62 1.25 -10.56
N LEU A 74 -3.47 0.89 -10.01
CA LEU A 74 -2.42 0.14 -10.67
C LEU A 74 -2.11 -1.12 -9.87
N VAL A 75 -1.86 -2.23 -10.57
CA VAL A 75 -1.31 -3.45 -10.01
C VAL A 75 -0.09 -3.84 -10.83
N ASP A 76 1.07 -3.97 -10.20
CA ASP A 76 2.35 -4.21 -10.89
C ASP A 76 2.58 -3.25 -12.08
N ASP A 77 2.40 -1.95 -11.82
CA ASP A 77 2.45 -0.87 -12.81
C ASP A 77 1.41 -0.96 -13.95
N THR A 78 0.51 -1.94 -13.92
CA THR A 78 -0.56 -2.11 -14.89
C THR A 78 -1.84 -1.44 -14.40
N ARG A 79 -2.38 -0.51 -15.19
CA ARG A 79 -3.64 0.17 -14.85
C ARG A 79 -4.81 -0.81 -14.90
N ILE A 80 -5.55 -0.93 -13.79
CA ILE A 80 -6.73 -1.76 -13.67
C ILE A 80 -7.99 -0.89 -13.85
N ALA A 81 -8.97 -1.42 -14.58
CA ALA A 81 -10.26 -0.77 -14.70
C ALA A 81 -10.99 -0.83 -13.36
N THR A 82 -11.69 0.25 -12.99
CA THR A 82 -12.50 0.31 -11.78
C THR A 82 -13.94 0.61 -12.13
N HIS A 83 -14.85 0.01 -11.38
CA HIS A 83 -16.27 0.29 -11.43
C HIS A 83 -16.70 1.01 -10.16
N ARG A 84 -17.61 1.97 -10.29
CA ARG A 84 -18.17 2.68 -9.15
C ARG A 84 -19.48 2.00 -8.73
N ASP A 85 -19.48 1.46 -7.52
CA ASP A 85 -20.68 0.94 -6.85
C ASP A 85 -21.05 1.88 -5.69
N GLY A 86 -21.91 2.85 -5.99
CA GLY A 86 -22.34 3.89 -5.05
C GLY A 86 -21.20 4.76 -4.55
N ASP A 87 -20.81 4.54 -3.29
CA ASP A 87 -19.74 5.27 -2.58
C ASP A 87 -18.40 4.50 -2.56
N ARG A 88 -18.31 3.39 -3.29
CA ARG A 88 -17.14 2.52 -3.36
C ARG A 88 -16.66 2.37 -4.80
N LEU A 89 -15.36 2.12 -4.97
CA LEU A 89 -14.79 1.62 -6.21
C LEU A 89 -14.45 0.14 -6.05
N THR A 90 -14.84 -0.66 -7.03
CA THR A 90 -14.47 -2.07 -7.15
C THR A 90 -13.57 -2.26 -8.37
N LEU A 91 -12.77 -3.32 -8.36
CA LEU A 91 -11.87 -3.65 -9.47
C LEU A 91 -12.64 -4.44 -10.53
N ASP A 92 -12.68 -3.93 -11.76
CA ASP A 92 -13.40 -4.57 -12.85
C ASP A 92 -12.55 -5.65 -13.50
N ASN A 93 -13.07 -6.88 -13.57
CA ASN A 93 -12.44 -8.05 -14.18
C ASN A 93 -11.00 -8.31 -13.71
N PHE A 94 -10.68 -7.96 -12.46
CA PHE A 94 -9.33 -8.13 -11.92
C PHE A 94 -9.10 -9.59 -11.51
N ALA A 95 -8.21 -10.26 -12.24
CA ALA A 95 -7.79 -11.63 -12.01
C ALA A 95 -6.26 -11.70 -12.00
N PRO A 96 -5.60 -11.33 -10.88
CA PRO A 96 -4.16 -11.41 -10.76
C PRO A 96 -3.68 -12.86 -10.83
N ALA A 97 -2.44 -13.03 -11.30
CA ALA A 97 -1.78 -14.33 -11.27
C ALA A 97 -1.51 -14.76 -9.81
N GLU A 98 -1.06 -16.00 -9.63
CA GLU A 98 -0.53 -16.42 -8.33
C GLU A 98 0.87 -15.81 -8.13
N GLY A 99 1.13 -15.25 -6.95
CA GLY A 99 2.41 -14.61 -6.65
C GLY A 99 2.28 -13.32 -5.83
N SER A 100 3.41 -12.62 -5.67
CA SER A 100 3.43 -11.30 -5.01
C SER A 100 3.09 -10.22 -6.01
N HIS A 101 2.26 -9.28 -5.58
CA HIS A 101 1.76 -8.16 -6.36
C HIS A 101 1.86 -6.87 -5.56
N LEU A 102 2.07 -5.77 -6.27
CA LEU A 102 2.02 -4.42 -5.71
C LEU A 102 0.72 -3.74 -6.15
N PHE A 103 -0.13 -3.38 -5.20
CA PHE A 103 -1.31 -2.57 -5.42
C PHE A 103 -1.00 -1.10 -5.15
N LEU A 104 -1.31 -0.22 -6.08
CA LEU A 104 -1.14 1.21 -5.95
C LEU A 104 -2.45 1.91 -6.34
N ALA A 105 -3.04 2.63 -5.40
CA ALA A 105 -4.20 3.47 -5.64
C ALA A 105 -3.81 4.93 -5.43
N ARG A 106 -4.01 5.76 -6.45
CA ARG A 106 -3.67 7.19 -6.39
C ARG A 106 -4.81 8.05 -6.89
N VAL A 107 -5.03 9.18 -6.23
CA VAL A 107 -5.98 10.19 -6.70
C VAL A 107 -5.24 11.14 -7.62
N ARG A 108 -5.72 11.34 -8.86
CA ARG A 108 -5.14 12.36 -9.74
C ARG A 108 -5.56 13.76 -9.26
N SER A 109 -4.58 14.56 -8.86
CA SER A 109 -4.77 15.99 -8.58
C SER A 109 -4.95 16.78 -9.88
N LEU A 110 -5.78 17.82 -9.83
CA LEU A 110 -5.87 18.82 -10.91
C LEU A 110 -4.68 19.81 -10.89
N ALA A 111 -3.95 19.88 -9.77
CA ALA A 111 -2.78 20.74 -9.64
C ALA A 111 -1.50 19.93 -9.90
N PRO A 112 -0.65 20.31 -10.87
CA PRO A 112 0.52 19.54 -11.31
C PRO A 112 1.65 19.43 -10.26
N LEU A 113 1.49 20.02 -9.08
CA LEU A 113 2.49 20.06 -8.00
C LEU A 113 1.97 19.52 -6.65
N VAL A 114 0.75 18.95 -6.62
CA VAL A 114 0.15 18.43 -5.39
C VAL A 114 -0.08 16.92 -5.53
N LEU A 115 0.65 16.14 -4.74
CA LEU A 115 0.29 14.74 -4.46
C LEU A 115 -1.06 14.74 -3.76
N ALA A 116 -2.13 14.31 -4.44
CA ALA A 116 -3.47 14.32 -3.87
C ALA A 116 -3.68 13.19 -2.87
N ALA A 117 -3.31 11.96 -3.24
CA ALA A 117 -3.37 10.79 -2.37
C ALA A 117 -2.62 9.65 -3.05
N GLU A 118 -1.91 8.83 -2.30
CA GLU A 118 -1.36 7.58 -2.79
C GLU A 118 -1.40 6.55 -1.65
N VAL A 119 -1.90 5.36 -1.95
CA VAL A 119 -1.86 4.22 -1.05
C VAL A 119 -1.23 3.07 -1.82
N GLU A 120 -0.20 2.51 -1.23
CA GLU A 120 0.53 1.36 -1.75
C GLU A 120 0.35 0.20 -0.78
N HIS A 121 0.00 -0.97 -1.32
CA HIS A 121 -0.11 -2.21 -0.56
C HIS A 121 0.53 -3.38 -1.29
N GLN A 122 1.44 -4.07 -0.62
CA GLN A 122 1.95 -5.34 -1.12
C GLN A 122 1.04 -6.48 -0.68
N PHE A 123 0.65 -7.35 -1.61
CA PHE A 123 -0.16 -8.53 -1.31
C PHE A 123 0.35 -9.75 -2.06
N THR A 124 -0.06 -10.94 -1.62
CA THR A 124 0.28 -12.21 -2.27
C THR A 124 -0.98 -12.97 -2.60
N VAL A 125 -1.13 -13.38 -3.85
CA VAL A 125 -2.25 -14.22 -4.29
C VAL A 125 -1.80 -15.68 -4.25
N THR A 126 -2.62 -16.53 -3.66
CA THR A 126 -2.40 -17.98 -3.57
C THR A 126 -3.59 -18.74 -4.16
N ARG A 127 -3.33 -19.93 -4.71
CA ARG A 127 -4.37 -20.75 -5.34
C ARG A 127 -5.10 -21.70 -4.39
N PHE A 128 -4.81 -21.69 -3.10
CA PHE A 128 -5.39 -22.62 -2.14
C PHE A 128 -6.71 -22.09 -1.55
N GLY A 129 -7.81 -22.68 -2.00
CA GLY A 129 -9.15 -22.61 -1.40
C GLY A 129 -9.79 -23.99 -1.45
#